data_AF-A0A2S6NM60-F1
#
_entry.id   AF-A0A2S6NM60-F1
#
_cell.length_a   1.000
_cell.length_b   1.000
_cell.length_c   1.000
_cell.angle_alpha   90.00
_cell.angle_beta   90.00
_cell.angle_gamma   90.00
#
_symmetry.space_group_name_H-M   'P 1'
#
loop_
_entity.id
_entity.type
_entity.pdbx_description
1 polymer ?
#
loop_
_entity_poly.entity_id
_entity_poly.type
_entity_poly.pdbx_seq_one_letter_code
_entity_poly.pdbx_strand_id
1 'polypeptide(L)'
;MDRLEFESELRAEGYRIVNSSLKPNLHVGNHCHDFDAKLMVLGGELTITRDNAPETLRAGQCCMVPAGCMHAEDVGAEGVAYISGRRRNGGPLTREAFESDLRREGFEVIHGGQQANHAGDAHAHDFDVRIMVLGGEITLIRDGKPETFRAGDHCEIPAGCMHAEQVGPEGVAYIAGKAYRRGPMN
;
A
#
# COMPACT_ATOMS: atom_id res chain seq x y z
N MET A 1 -27.59 8.16 1.33
CA MET A 1 -26.54 8.95 1.98
C MET A 1 -26.08 9.99 1.00
N ASP A 2 -26.00 11.24 1.42
CA ASP A 2 -25.42 12.29 0.59
C ASP A 2 -23.90 12.44 0.84
N ARG A 3 -23.25 13.28 0.02
CA ARG A 3 -21.80 13.47 0.12
C ARG A 3 -21.34 14.03 1.46
N LEU A 4 -22.07 14.98 2.03
CA LEU A 4 -21.66 15.64 3.26
C LEU A 4 -21.80 14.69 4.45
N GLU A 5 -22.87 13.90 4.48
CA GLU A 5 -23.07 12.81 5.44
C GLU A 5 -21.91 11.82 5.37
N PHE A 6 -21.58 11.33 4.18
CA PHE A 6 -20.49 10.36 3.99
C PHE A 6 -19.14 10.93 4.44
N GLU A 7 -18.80 12.16 4.04
CA GLU A 7 -17.55 12.79 4.49
C GLU A 7 -17.51 13.00 6.01
N SER A 8 -18.65 13.28 6.65
CA SER A 8 -18.75 13.41 8.11
C SER A 8 -18.47 12.07 8.80
N GLU A 9 -19.04 10.97 8.31
CA GLU A 9 -18.77 9.63 8.82
C GLU A 9 -17.30 9.24 8.67
N LEU A 10 -16.72 9.48 7.50
CA LEU A 10 -15.29 9.23 7.27
C LEU A 10 -14.41 9.97 8.28
N ARG A 11 -14.67 11.25 8.54
CA ARG A 11 -13.92 12.03 9.54
C ARG A 11 -14.13 11.48 10.95
N ALA A 12 -15.36 11.18 11.32
CA ALA A 12 -15.69 10.64 12.65
C ALA A 12 -14.98 9.29 12.91
N GLU A 13 -14.82 8.48 11.88
CA GLU A 13 -14.11 7.20 11.95
C GLU A 13 -12.59 7.30 11.75
N GLY A 14 -12.04 8.51 11.54
CA GLY A 14 -10.59 8.72 11.38
C GLY A 14 -10.03 8.35 10.00
N TYR A 15 -10.87 8.28 8.97
CA TYR A 15 -10.41 8.10 7.59
C TYR A 15 -9.83 9.41 7.03
N ARG A 16 -8.73 9.28 6.29
CA ARG A 16 -8.24 10.33 5.40
C ARG A 16 -9.07 10.35 4.12
N ILE A 17 -9.74 11.46 3.85
CA ILE A 17 -10.58 11.64 2.66
C ILE A 17 -9.72 11.89 1.42
N VAL A 18 -10.09 11.25 0.30
CA VAL A 18 -9.47 11.35 -1.03
C VAL A 18 -10.59 11.44 -2.08
N ASN A 19 -10.51 12.42 -2.98
CA ASN A 19 -11.36 12.48 -4.18
C ASN A 19 -10.61 11.85 -5.35
N SER A 20 -11.26 10.96 -6.08
CA SER A 20 -10.63 10.19 -7.16
C SER A 20 -11.56 10.05 -8.36
N SER A 21 -10.95 9.82 -9.51
CA SER A 21 -11.66 9.42 -10.73
C SER A 21 -10.85 8.36 -11.48
N LEU A 22 -11.53 7.37 -12.05
CA LEU A 22 -10.93 6.37 -12.93
C LEU A 22 -11.48 6.51 -14.34
N LYS A 23 -10.62 6.21 -15.32
CA LYS A 23 -10.94 6.34 -16.74
C LYS A 23 -11.99 5.30 -17.18
N PRO A 24 -12.78 5.62 -18.22
CA PRO A 24 -13.65 4.66 -18.88
C PRO A 24 -13.01 3.32 -19.17
N ASN A 25 -13.75 2.23 -18.92
CA ASN A 25 -13.35 0.84 -19.25
C ASN A 25 -11.99 0.42 -18.64
N LEU A 26 -11.54 1.09 -17.58
CA LEU A 26 -10.36 0.66 -16.85
C LEU A 26 -10.67 -0.65 -16.12
N HIS A 27 -9.82 -1.64 -16.35
CA HIS A 27 -9.78 -2.87 -15.57
C HIS A 27 -8.57 -2.84 -14.64
N VAL A 28 -8.81 -2.99 -13.34
CA VAL A 28 -7.78 -3.24 -12.33
C VAL A 28 -7.95 -4.67 -11.87
N GLY A 29 -6.98 -5.52 -12.20
CA GLY A 29 -6.98 -6.92 -11.79
C GLY A 29 -6.94 -7.10 -10.27
N ASN A 30 -7.01 -8.36 -9.84
CA ASN A 30 -6.99 -8.72 -8.42
C ASN A 30 -5.83 -8.08 -7.66
N HIS A 31 -6.18 -7.33 -6.62
CA HIS A 31 -5.26 -6.66 -5.73
C HIS A 31 -5.86 -6.51 -4.33
N CYS A 32 -5.04 -6.12 -3.37
CA CYS A 32 -5.48 -5.71 -2.05
C CYS A 32 -4.64 -4.52 -1.59
N HIS A 33 -4.97 -3.99 -0.41
CA HIS A 33 -4.28 -2.85 0.16
C HIS A 33 -4.21 -2.95 1.68
N ASP A 34 -3.26 -2.23 2.27
CA ASP A 34 -2.95 -2.26 3.69
C ASP A 34 -3.76 -1.29 4.58
N PHE A 35 -4.72 -0.61 3.98
CA PHE A 35 -5.67 0.28 4.65
C PHE A 35 -7.09 -0.22 4.44
N ASP A 36 -8.03 0.18 5.29
CA ASP A 36 -9.45 0.09 4.95
C ASP A 36 -9.78 1.19 3.96
N ALA A 37 -10.55 0.85 2.92
CA ALA A 37 -11.16 1.80 2.01
C ALA A 37 -12.68 1.80 2.19
N LYS A 38 -13.26 2.96 2.47
CA LYS A 38 -14.69 3.20 2.28
C LYS A 38 -14.83 4.15 1.11
N LEU A 39 -15.72 3.88 0.17
CA LEU A 39 -15.96 4.79 -0.95
C LEU A 39 -17.44 4.99 -1.22
N MET A 40 -17.75 6.14 -1.81
CA MET A 40 -19.07 6.50 -2.33
C MET A 40 -18.90 6.99 -3.78
N VAL A 41 -19.64 6.40 -4.70
CA VAL A 41 -19.66 6.81 -6.11
C VAL A 41 -20.42 8.14 -6.24
N LEU A 42 -19.82 9.10 -6.93
CA LEU A 42 -20.40 10.41 -7.23
C LEU A 42 -21.04 10.45 -8.63
N GLY A 43 -20.51 9.66 -9.56
CA GLY A 43 -21.01 9.54 -10.93
C GLY A 43 -20.28 8.44 -11.69
N GLY A 44 -20.92 7.89 -12.73
CA GLY A 44 -20.42 6.72 -13.44
C GLY A 44 -20.71 5.40 -12.72
N GLU A 45 -19.92 4.37 -13.05
CA GLU A 45 -20.09 3.01 -12.52
C GLU A 45 -18.76 2.37 -12.14
N LEU A 46 -18.72 1.71 -10.99
CA LEU A 46 -17.59 0.91 -10.51
C LEU A 46 -18.10 -0.45 -10.07
N THR A 47 -17.58 -1.53 -10.66
CA THR A 47 -17.83 -2.88 -10.19
C THR A 47 -16.65 -3.34 -9.36
N ILE A 48 -16.92 -3.76 -8.12
CA ILE A 48 -15.93 -4.38 -7.23
C ILE A 48 -16.23 -5.86 -7.10
N THR A 49 -15.31 -6.70 -7.56
CA THR A 49 -15.43 -8.15 -7.48
C THR A 49 -14.61 -8.69 -6.32
N ARG A 50 -15.25 -9.36 -5.37
CA ARG A 50 -14.62 -10.08 -4.24
C ARG A 50 -15.11 -11.52 -4.26
N ASP A 51 -14.22 -12.50 -4.11
CA ASP A 51 -14.59 -13.93 -4.12
C ASP A 51 -15.46 -14.33 -5.33
N ASN A 52 -15.14 -13.81 -6.52
CA ASN A 52 -15.89 -13.97 -7.77
C ASN A 52 -17.35 -13.46 -7.73
N ALA A 53 -17.72 -12.67 -6.73
CA ALA A 53 -19.00 -11.98 -6.62
C ALA A 53 -18.85 -10.51 -7.02
N PRO A 54 -19.30 -10.10 -8.22
CA PRO A 54 -19.27 -8.70 -8.64
C PRO A 54 -20.39 -7.89 -7.98
N GLU A 55 -20.05 -6.72 -7.46
CA GLU A 55 -21.00 -5.70 -6.99
C GLU A 55 -20.80 -4.41 -7.78
N THR A 56 -21.79 -4.00 -8.57
CA THR A 56 -21.76 -2.74 -9.33
C THR A 56 -22.37 -1.60 -8.52
N LEU A 57 -21.57 -0.55 -8.30
CA LEU A 57 -21.90 0.67 -7.59
C LEU A 57 -22.14 1.81 -8.58
N ARG A 58 -23.17 2.60 -8.31
CA ARG A 58 -23.63 3.78 -9.05
C ARG A 58 -23.70 4.98 -8.11
N ALA A 59 -23.95 6.16 -8.66
CA ALA A 59 -24.02 7.41 -7.90
C ALA A 59 -24.86 7.29 -6.61
N GLY A 60 -24.27 7.71 -5.49
CA GLY A 60 -24.85 7.64 -4.15
C GLY A 60 -24.68 6.30 -3.42
N GLN A 61 -24.23 5.24 -4.10
CA GLN A 61 -23.95 3.95 -3.46
C GLN A 61 -22.55 3.95 -2.85
N CYS A 62 -22.42 3.25 -1.73
CA CYS A 62 -21.19 3.14 -0.96
C CYS A 62 -20.76 1.68 -0.85
N CYS A 63 -19.47 1.44 -0.69
CA CYS A 63 -18.94 0.14 -0.30
C CYS A 63 -17.75 0.30 0.66
N MET A 64 -17.42 -0.80 1.32
CA MET A 64 -16.20 -0.94 2.10
C MET A 64 -15.36 -2.08 1.53
N VAL A 65 -14.07 -1.83 1.39
CA VAL A 65 -13.03 -2.82 1.10
C VAL A 65 -12.09 -2.82 2.31
N PRO A 66 -12.15 -3.85 3.18
CA PRO A 66 -11.25 -3.95 4.32
C PRO A 66 -9.79 -4.09 3.89
N ALA A 67 -8.86 -3.72 4.78
CA ALA A 67 -7.45 -4.00 4.59
C ALA A 67 -7.20 -5.50 4.33
N GLY A 68 -6.32 -5.82 3.38
CA GLY A 68 -6.01 -7.18 2.96
C GLY A 68 -7.09 -7.89 2.13
N CYS A 69 -8.27 -7.29 1.94
CA CYS A 69 -9.33 -7.87 1.14
C CYS A 69 -8.95 -7.88 -0.35
N MET A 70 -8.81 -9.08 -0.92
CA MET A 70 -8.55 -9.27 -2.35
C MET A 70 -9.78 -8.87 -3.16
N HIS A 71 -9.58 -8.01 -4.15
CA HIS A 71 -10.65 -7.53 -5.02
C HIS A 71 -10.12 -7.11 -6.40
N ALA A 72 -11.00 -7.11 -7.39
CA ALA A 72 -10.77 -6.50 -8.70
C ALA A 72 -11.76 -5.36 -8.93
N GLU A 73 -11.39 -4.41 -9.79
CA GLU A 73 -12.22 -3.26 -10.16
C GLU A 73 -12.43 -3.19 -11.67
N ASP A 74 -13.68 -3.04 -12.08
CA ASP A 74 -14.07 -2.79 -13.47
C ASP A 74 -14.85 -1.47 -13.55
N VAL A 75 -14.34 -0.52 -14.33
CA VAL A 75 -14.93 0.80 -14.49
C VAL A 75 -15.84 0.83 -15.72
N GLY A 76 -17.04 1.39 -15.57
CA GLY A 76 -18.00 1.52 -16.67
C GLY A 76 -17.54 2.41 -17.83
N ALA A 77 -18.32 2.41 -18.90
CA ALA A 77 -17.99 3.10 -20.16
C ALA A 77 -17.89 4.63 -20.06
N GLU A 78 -18.47 5.24 -19.02
CA GLU A 78 -18.40 6.69 -18.77
C GLU A 78 -17.30 7.07 -17.76
N GLY A 79 -16.51 6.09 -17.30
CA GLY A 79 -15.61 6.28 -16.16
C GLY A 79 -16.35 6.24 -14.83
N VAL A 80 -15.64 6.58 -13.76
CA VAL A 80 -16.23 6.76 -12.43
C VAL A 80 -15.55 7.89 -11.67
N ALA A 81 -16.34 8.72 -10.99
CA ALA A 81 -15.87 9.65 -9.98
C ALA A 81 -16.38 9.18 -8.62
N TYR A 82 -15.52 9.14 -7.61
CA TYR A 82 -15.89 8.73 -6.26
C TYR A 82 -15.10 9.50 -5.21
N ILE A 83 -15.65 9.55 -4.01
CA ILE A 83 -14.94 9.97 -2.81
C ILE A 83 -14.63 8.72 -1.99
N SER A 84 -13.42 8.64 -1.45
CA SER A 84 -13.00 7.54 -0.59
C SER A 84 -12.38 8.06 0.70
N GLY A 85 -12.58 7.32 1.79
CA GLY A 85 -11.77 7.42 2.99
C GLY A 85 -10.78 6.26 3.01
N ARG A 86 -9.54 6.54 3.43
CA ARG A 86 -8.51 5.51 3.69
C ARG A 86 -8.04 5.58 5.13
N ARG A 87 -8.01 4.44 5.83
CA ARG A 87 -7.59 4.36 7.24
C ARG A 87 -6.73 3.14 7.48
N ARG A 88 -5.56 3.32 8.10
CA ARG A 88 -4.71 2.22 8.56
C ARG A 88 -5.01 1.98 10.03
N ASN A 89 -5.63 0.84 10.37
CA ASN A 89 -6.08 0.56 11.74
C ASN A 89 -5.03 -0.07 12.64
N GLY A 90 -3.76 -0.09 12.23
CA GLY A 90 -2.73 -0.86 12.93
C GLY A 90 -2.98 -2.38 12.95
N GLY A 91 -3.92 -2.88 12.13
CA GLY A 91 -4.01 -4.31 11.84
C GLY A 91 -2.75 -4.76 11.09
N PRO A 92 -2.35 -6.03 11.22
CA PRO A 92 -1.13 -6.53 10.59
C PRO A 92 -1.23 -6.36 9.07
N LEU A 93 -0.34 -5.56 8.51
CA LEU A 93 -0.10 -5.50 7.08
C LEU A 93 0.27 -6.91 6.62
N THR A 94 -0.59 -7.55 5.82
CA THR A 94 -0.29 -8.90 5.33
C THR A 94 0.78 -8.83 4.24
N ARG A 95 1.50 -9.95 4.08
CA ARG A 95 2.45 -10.12 2.98
C ARG A 95 1.81 -9.80 1.64
N GLU A 96 0.62 -10.32 1.41
CA GLU A 96 -0.11 -10.18 0.14
C GLU A 96 -0.50 -8.72 -0.11
N ALA A 97 -0.98 -8.01 0.94
CA ALA A 97 -1.29 -6.59 0.85
C ALA A 97 -0.06 -5.75 0.53
N PHE A 98 1.06 -6.01 1.21
CA PHE A 98 2.31 -5.32 0.95
C PHE A 98 2.79 -5.54 -0.49
N GLU A 99 2.83 -6.79 -0.93
CA GLU A 99 3.28 -7.16 -2.27
C GLU A 99 2.37 -6.59 -3.37
N SER A 100 1.06 -6.54 -3.11
CA SER A 100 0.08 -5.93 -4.01
C SER A 100 0.26 -4.41 -4.09
N ASP A 101 0.49 -3.75 -2.95
CA ASP A 101 0.75 -2.31 -2.86
C ASP A 101 2.02 -1.93 -3.63
N LEU A 102 3.09 -2.71 -3.48
CA LEU A 102 4.33 -2.54 -4.23
C LEU A 102 4.07 -2.56 -5.74
N ARG A 103 3.40 -3.60 -6.25
CA ARG A 103 3.10 -3.72 -7.68
C ARG A 103 2.24 -2.57 -8.20
N ARG A 104 1.20 -2.20 -7.44
CA ARG A 104 0.29 -1.12 -7.80
C ARG A 104 1.00 0.23 -7.88
N GLU A 105 1.97 0.47 -7.00
CA GLU A 105 2.80 1.69 -7.00
C GLU A 105 3.99 1.63 -7.98
N GLY A 106 4.15 0.54 -8.72
CA GLY A 106 5.20 0.40 -9.74
C GLY A 106 6.58 0.01 -9.19
N PHE A 107 6.64 -0.53 -7.96
CA PHE A 107 7.85 -1.13 -7.43
C PHE A 107 8.10 -2.51 -8.05
N GLU A 108 9.37 -2.79 -8.35
CA GLU A 108 9.87 -4.13 -8.61
C GLU A 108 9.88 -4.90 -7.29
N VAL A 109 9.14 -6.03 -7.24
CA VAL A 109 9.05 -6.88 -6.04
C VAL A 109 10.19 -7.89 -6.01
N ILE A 110 10.92 -7.92 -4.91
CA ILE A 110 12.06 -8.78 -4.64
C ILE A 110 11.77 -9.58 -3.37
N HIS A 111 11.96 -10.89 -3.44
CA HIS A 111 11.94 -11.77 -2.27
C HIS A 111 13.38 -12.14 -1.92
N GLY A 112 13.78 -11.97 -0.66
CA GLY A 112 15.17 -12.16 -0.29
C GLY A 112 15.41 -12.22 1.20
N GLY A 113 16.67 -12.03 1.56
CA GLY A 113 17.14 -12.06 2.92
C GLY A 113 18.64 -11.81 3.00
N GLN A 114 19.13 -11.54 4.21
CA GLN A 114 20.55 -11.41 4.51
C GLN A 114 20.95 -12.40 5.60
N GLN A 115 22.20 -12.84 5.56
CA GLN A 115 22.72 -13.84 6.49
C GLN A 115 22.85 -13.28 7.92
N ALA A 116 22.85 -14.20 8.89
CA ALA A 116 23.05 -13.88 10.29
C ALA A 116 24.29 -13.01 10.52
N ASN A 117 24.14 -11.98 11.36
CA ASN A 117 25.20 -11.04 11.74
C ASN A 117 25.84 -10.27 10.56
N HIS A 118 25.19 -10.25 9.39
CA HIS A 118 25.61 -9.37 8.31
C HIS A 118 25.52 -7.92 8.77
N ALA A 119 26.54 -7.12 8.46
CA ALA A 119 26.55 -5.68 8.69
C ALA A 119 27.03 -5.00 7.41
N GLY A 120 26.22 -4.05 6.92
CA GLY A 120 26.55 -3.21 5.79
C GLY A 120 27.21 -1.91 6.24
N ASP A 121 28.13 -1.40 5.43
CA ASP A 121 28.66 -0.04 5.60
C ASP A 121 27.57 0.99 5.25
N ALA A 122 27.73 2.21 5.80
CA ALA A 122 26.82 3.31 5.50
C ALA A 122 26.81 3.64 4.00
N HIS A 123 25.64 3.60 3.38
CA HIS A 123 25.45 3.83 1.96
C HIS A 123 24.09 4.48 1.65
N ALA A 124 23.91 4.88 0.40
CA ALA A 124 22.65 5.38 -0.14
C ALA A 124 22.48 4.88 -1.57
N HIS A 125 21.24 4.82 -2.03
CA HIS A 125 20.88 4.42 -3.39
C HIS A 125 19.97 5.46 -4.05
N ASP A 126 19.99 5.51 -5.38
CA ASP A 126 19.22 6.44 -6.23
C ASP A 126 17.76 5.98 -6.48
N PHE A 127 17.32 4.96 -5.76
CA PHE A 127 15.97 4.39 -5.80
C PHE A 127 15.36 4.31 -4.41
N ASP A 128 14.02 4.36 -4.36
CA ASP A 128 13.25 4.11 -3.16
C ASP A 128 13.18 2.60 -2.89
N VAL A 129 13.29 2.22 -1.61
CA VAL A 129 13.09 0.86 -1.14
C VAL A 129 11.96 0.84 -0.12
N ARG A 130 11.08 -0.15 -0.20
CA ARG A 130 10.17 -0.52 0.90
C ARG A 130 10.43 -1.96 1.29
N ILE A 131 10.46 -2.27 2.58
CA ILE A 131 10.78 -3.62 3.07
C ILE A 131 9.70 -4.05 4.07
N MET A 132 9.26 -5.30 3.97
CA MET A 132 8.56 -6.03 5.03
C MET A 132 9.43 -7.18 5.50
N VAL A 133 9.67 -7.27 6.80
CA VAL A 133 10.39 -8.40 7.40
C VAL A 133 9.43 -9.58 7.58
N LEU A 134 9.82 -10.74 7.08
CA LEU A 134 9.07 -12.00 7.18
C LEU A 134 9.57 -12.90 8.32
N GLY A 135 10.83 -12.76 8.70
CA GLY A 135 11.48 -13.59 9.72
C GLY A 135 12.85 -13.03 10.10
N GLY A 136 13.28 -13.31 11.33
CA GLY A 136 14.50 -12.73 11.90
C GLY A 136 14.35 -11.23 12.18
N GLU A 137 15.46 -10.50 12.16
CA GLU A 137 15.47 -9.05 12.41
C GLU A 137 16.58 -8.31 11.65
N ILE A 138 16.30 -7.06 11.30
CA ILE A 138 17.25 -6.13 10.70
C ILE A 138 17.15 -4.79 11.41
N THR A 139 18.29 -4.19 11.72
CA THR A 139 18.39 -2.84 12.28
C THR A 139 18.88 -1.90 11.20
N LEU A 140 18.12 -0.86 10.90
CA LEU A 140 18.55 0.24 10.05
C LEU A 140 19.05 1.38 10.92
N ILE A 141 20.24 1.88 10.61
CA ILE A 141 20.87 3.00 11.31
C ILE A 141 20.84 4.20 10.39
N ARG A 142 20.08 5.23 10.77
CA ARG A 142 19.91 6.47 10.00
C ARG A 142 20.29 7.65 10.89
N ASP A 143 21.18 8.51 10.44
CA ASP A 143 21.71 9.62 11.25
C ASP A 143 22.19 9.18 12.65
N GLY A 144 22.83 8.00 12.72
CA GLY A 144 23.31 7.39 13.97
C GLY A 144 22.21 6.84 14.89
N LYS A 145 20.94 6.85 14.48
CA LYS A 145 19.81 6.32 15.24
C LYS A 145 19.46 4.91 14.74
N PRO A 146 19.62 3.87 15.57
CA PRO A 146 19.20 2.52 15.22
C PRO A 146 17.69 2.35 15.38
N GLU A 147 17.08 1.71 14.39
CA GLU A 147 15.68 1.25 14.42
C GLU A 147 15.63 -0.20 13.97
N THR A 148 15.13 -1.09 14.83
CA THR A 148 15.07 -2.54 14.58
C THR A 148 13.70 -2.96 14.11
N PHE A 149 13.65 -3.69 13.00
CA PHE A 149 12.46 -4.26 12.38
C PHE A 149 12.50 -5.79 12.50
N ARG A 150 11.39 -6.37 12.93
CA ARG A 150 11.17 -7.81 13.13
C ARG A 150 10.04 -8.31 12.25
N ALA A 151 9.82 -9.62 12.24
CA ALA A 151 8.74 -10.24 11.49
C ALA A 151 7.40 -9.51 11.67
N GLY A 152 6.80 -9.08 10.55
CA GLY A 152 5.57 -8.28 10.51
C GLY A 152 5.80 -6.77 10.42
N ASP A 153 6.98 -6.27 10.80
CA ASP A 153 7.34 -4.87 10.65
C ASP A 153 7.69 -4.55 9.20
N HIS A 154 7.50 -3.28 8.84
CA HIS A 154 7.85 -2.76 7.53
C HIS A 154 8.48 -1.37 7.65
N CYS A 155 9.26 -0.99 6.65
CA CYS A 155 9.89 0.31 6.58
C CYS A 155 10.06 0.80 5.15
N GLU A 156 10.28 2.11 5.01
CA GLU A 156 10.67 2.73 3.75
C GLU A 156 12.06 3.37 3.89
N ILE A 157 12.88 3.23 2.86
CA ILE A 157 14.18 3.87 2.70
C ILE A 157 14.10 4.71 1.42
N PRO A 158 13.91 6.03 1.54
CA PRO A 158 13.84 6.91 0.39
C PRO A 158 15.14 6.94 -0.43
N ALA A 159 15.05 7.23 -1.72
CA ALA A 159 16.22 7.51 -2.55
C ALA A 159 17.09 8.61 -1.91
N GLY A 160 18.40 8.39 -1.89
CA GLY A 160 19.40 9.29 -1.28
C GLY A 160 19.48 9.22 0.26
N CYS A 161 18.65 8.41 0.92
CA CYS A 161 18.71 8.22 2.37
C CYS A 161 19.98 7.45 2.75
N MET A 162 20.90 8.13 3.45
CA MET A 162 22.10 7.50 4.00
C MET A 162 21.71 6.60 5.17
N HIS A 163 22.09 5.33 5.09
CA HIS A 163 21.79 4.35 6.13
C HIS A 163 22.83 3.22 6.15
N ALA A 164 22.90 2.50 7.27
CA ALA A 164 23.59 1.24 7.39
C ALA A 164 22.65 0.18 7.94
N GLU A 165 22.90 -1.09 7.64
CA GLU A 165 22.12 -2.22 8.09
C GLU A 165 22.92 -3.15 9.01
N GLN A 166 22.27 -3.67 10.03
CA GLN A 166 22.81 -4.71 10.90
C GLN A 166 21.77 -5.80 11.09
N VAL A 167 22.09 -7.00 10.65
CA VAL A 167 21.20 -8.17 10.68
C VAL A 167 21.43 -8.95 11.97
N GLY A 168 20.33 -9.40 12.58
CA GLY A 168 20.36 -10.17 13.81
C GLY A 168 21.02 -11.56 13.65
N PRO A 169 21.19 -12.29 14.77
CA PRO A 169 21.89 -13.58 14.79
C PRO A 169 21.17 -14.72 14.06
N GLU A 170 19.88 -14.56 13.73
CA GLU A 170 19.10 -15.55 12.98
C GLU A 170 19.04 -15.26 11.47
N GLY A 171 19.69 -14.18 11.02
CA GLY A 171 19.50 -13.63 9.68
C GLY A 171 18.21 -12.82 9.59
N VAL A 172 17.85 -12.43 8.36
CA VAL A 172 16.57 -11.78 8.07
C VAL A 172 16.02 -12.29 6.74
N ALA A 173 14.72 -12.55 6.67
CA ALA A 173 13.97 -12.82 5.45
C ALA A 173 13.00 -11.66 5.22
N TYR A 174 12.84 -11.20 3.98
CA TYR A 174 12.01 -10.04 3.66
C TYR A 174 11.37 -10.10 2.27
N ILE A 175 10.35 -9.26 2.08
CA ILE A 175 9.91 -8.77 0.77
C ILE A 175 10.38 -7.33 0.67
N ALA A 176 11.01 -6.98 -0.44
CA ALA A 176 11.41 -5.63 -0.75
C ALA A 176 10.76 -5.17 -2.05
N GLY A 177 10.35 -3.92 -2.11
CA GLY A 177 10.01 -3.22 -3.34
C GLY A 177 11.12 -2.24 -3.68
N LYS A 178 11.54 -2.20 -4.94
CA LYS A 178 12.49 -1.22 -5.47
C LYS A 178 11.85 -0.38 -6.57
N ALA A 179 11.89 0.95 -6.46
CA ALA A 179 11.38 1.84 -7.49
C ALA A 179 12.31 3.03 -7.75
N TYR A 180 12.61 3.27 -9.02
CA TYR A 180 13.22 4.51 -9.47
C TYR A 180 12.10 5.54 -9.68
N ARG A 181 11.91 6.46 -8.72
CA ARG A 181 10.99 7.56 -8.95
C ARG A 181 11.52 8.42 -10.10
N ARG A 182 10.76 8.50 -11.19
CA ARG A 182 10.94 9.57 -12.18
C ARG A 182 10.69 10.88 -11.42
N GLY A 183 11.64 11.80 -11.46
CA GLY A 183 11.41 13.19 -11.05
C GLY A 183 10.15 13.73 -11.77
N PRO A 184 9.52 14.80 -11.24
CA PRO A 184 8.31 15.33 -11.85
C PRO A 184 8.54 15.53 -13.34
N MET A 185 7.69 14.92 -14.19
CA MET A 185 7.62 15.32 -15.58
C MET A 185 7.09 16.76 -15.57
N ASN A 186 8.00 17.71 -15.79
CA ASN A 186 7.68 19.11 -16.06
C ASN A 186 6.80 19.24 -17.30
#